data_AF-A0A842LS93-F1
#
_entry.id   AF-A0A842LS93-F1
#
_cell.length_a   1.000
_cell.length_b   1.000
_cell.length_c   1.000
_cell.angle_alpha   90.00
_cell.angle_beta   90.00
_cell.angle_gamma   90.00
#
_symmetry.space_group_name_H-M   'P 1'
#
loop_
_entity.id
_entity.type
_entity.pdbx_description
1 polymer ?
#
loop_
_entity_poly.entity_id
_entity_poly.type
_entity_poly.pdbx_seq_one_letter_code
_entity_poly.pdbx_strand_id
1 'polypeptide(L)'
;MEIRRRREHETDKLGLLSLGFFLILLGLMWIITPDISDHIRAFFSPEGWHLAEVSQNVFFPEPDRNHPVLYNAASYFCLAFGAFQIIILGIRVALRDALDKMGGTLSGTVFWVGMGYFFGMLANNALGWFGLLAGFVIFVGISIIIQSIFRLIRR
;
A
#
# COMPACT_ATOMS: atom_id res chain seq x y z
N MET A 1 16.26 -16.64 -32.52
CA MET A 1 16.01 -16.38 -31.08
C MET A 1 15.89 -14.87 -30.74
N GLU A 2 15.82 -13.96 -31.72
CA GLU A 2 15.81 -12.50 -31.48
C GLU A 2 14.44 -11.82 -31.60
N ILE A 3 13.41 -12.49 -32.14
CA ILE A 3 12.09 -11.86 -32.34
C ILE A 3 11.26 -11.82 -31.04
N ARG A 4 11.64 -12.58 -30.01
CA ARG A 4 10.84 -12.77 -28.78
C ARG A 4 11.00 -11.66 -27.72
N ARG A 5 11.95 -10.73 -27.88
CA ARG A 5 12.22 -9.63 -26.92
C ARG A 5 11.44 -8.33 -27.19
N ARG A 6 10.69 -8.23 -28.30
CA ARG A 6 9.96 -6.99 -28.68
C ARG A 6 8.58 -6.79 -28.03
N ARG A 7 8.10 -7.71 -27.19
CA ARG A 7 6.81 -7.57 -26.46
C ARG A 7 6.92 -7.11 -25.00
N GLU A 8 8.10 -6.70 -24.56
CA GLU A 8 8.32 -6.16 -23.19
C GLU A 8 8.25 -4.62 -23.13
N HIS A 9 8.07 -3.95 -24.27
CA HIS A 9 8.13 -2.48 -24.36
C HIS A 9 6.86 -1.83 -24.91
N GLU A 10 5.72 -2.53 -24.87
CA GLU A 10 4.45 -1.80 -24.93
C GLU A 10 4.22 -1.26 -23.51
N THR A 11 4.62 0.00 -23.29
CA THR A 11 4.41 0.73 -22.04
C THR A 11 3.07 0.36 -21.45
N ASP A 12 3.06 -0.20 -20.24
CA ASP A 12 1.83 -0.65 -19.58
C ASP A 12 0.93 0.56 -19.33
N LYS A 13 0.04 0.85 -20.29
CA LYS A 13 -0.84 2.02 -20.28
C LYS A 13 -1.73 2.00 -19.04
N LEU A 14 -2.16 0.82 -18.61
CA LEU A 14 -2.95 0.63 -17.39
C LEU A 14 -2.10 0.86 -16.13
N GLY A 15 -0.84 0.45 -16.15
CA GLY A 15 0.13 0.77 -15.10
C GLY A 15 0.37 2.27 -14.98
N LEU A 16 0.58 2.97 -16.10
CA LEU A 16 0.75 4.43 -16.14
C LEU A 16 -0.51 5.16 -15.67
N LEU A 17 -1.69 4.69 -16.09
CA LEU A 17 -2.97 5.21 -15.61
C LEU A 17 -3.11 5.05 -14.10
N SER A 18 -2.73 3.89 -13.56
CA SER A 18 -2.72 3.65 -12.12
C SER A 18 -1.76 4.57 -11.38
N LEU A 19 -0.59 4.86 -11.95
CA LEU A 19 0.37 5.80 -11.35
C LEU A 19 -0.18 7.24 -11.39
N GLY A 20 -0.82 7.65 -12.48
CA GLY A 20 -1.48 8.96 -12.57
C GLY A 20 -2.59 9.11 -11.54
N PHE A 21 -3.45 8.09 -11.41
CA PHE A 21 -4.51 8.06 -10.41
C PHE A 21 -3.95 8.10 -8.99
N PHE A 22 -2.87 7.38 -8.70
CA PHE A 22 -2.17 7.43 -7.42
C PHE A 22 -1.75 8.87 -7.05
N LEU A 23 -1.14 9.59 -7.99
CA LEU A 23 -0.67 10.97 -7.77
C LEU A 23 -1.84 11.95 -7.58
N ILE A 24 -2.90 11.81 -8.37
CA ILE A 24 -4.12 12.61 -8.21
C ILE A 24 -4.74 12.38 -6.84
N LEU A 25 -4.83 11.11 -6.42
CA LEU A 25 -5.41 10.75 -5.13
C LEU A 25 -4.54 11.25 -3.98
N LEU A 26 -3.22 11.24 -4.13
CA LEU A 26 -2.29 11.80 -3.15
C LEU A 26 -2.47 13.32 -3.00
N GLY A 27 -2.57 14.04 -4.11
CA GLY A 27 -2.85 15.48 -4.09
C GLY A 27 -4.23 15.79 -3.49
N LEU A 28 -5.23 14.96 -3.82
CA LEU A 28 -6.58 15.09 -3.28
C LEU A 28 -6.61 14.90 -1.77
N MET A 29 -5.81 13.98 -1.23
CA MET A 29 -5.69 13.81 0.23
C MET A 29 -5.16 15.07 0.93
N TRP A 30 -4.25 15.80 0.28
CA TRP A 30 -3.73 17.07 0.79
C TRP A 30 -4.78 18.19 0.81
N ILE A 31 -5.76 18.12 -0.09
CA ILE A 31 -6.86 19.10 -0.16
C ILE A 31 -7.98 18.76 0.82
N ILE A 32 -8.33 17.47 0.94
CA ILE A 32 -9.44 17.01 1.77
C ILE A 32 -9.06 16.94 3.26
N THR A 33 -7.81 16.61 3.56
CA THR A 33 -7.34 16.48 4.94
C THR A 33 -6.72 17.80 5.41
N PRO A 34 -7.45 18.61 6.20
CA PRO A 34 -6.91 19.88 6.69
C PRO A 34 -5.67 19.62 7.54
N ASP A 35 -4.69 20.51 7.42
CA ASP A 35 -3.47 20.52 8.24
C ASP A 35 -2.71 19.19 8.24
N ILE A 36 -2.83 18.36 7.20
CA ILE A 36 -2.12 17.08 7.11
C ILE A 36 -0.61 17.28 7.21
N SER A 37 -0.11 18.42 6.71
CA SER A 37 1.30 18.81 6.82
C SER A 37 1.75 18.97 8.26
N ASP A 38 0.92 19.56 9.11
CA ASP A 38 1.24 19.76 10.52
C ASP A 38 1.13 18.46 11.30
N HIS A 39 0.16 17.61 10.96
CA HIS A 39 0.08 16.25 11.51
C HIS A 39 1.28 15.39 11.14
N ILE A 40 1.79 15.49 9.90
CA ILE A 40 3.00 14.82 9.45
C ILE A 40 4.22 15.35 10.22
N ARG A 41 4.35 16.68 10.35
CA ARG A 41 5.44 17.29 11.13
C ARG A 41 5.42 16.83 12.57
N ALA A 42 4.25 16.86 13.21
CA ALA A 42 4.07 16.40 14.59
C ALA A 42 4.43 14.92 14.75
N PHE A 43 4.08 14.07 13.78
CA PHE A 43 4.44 12.66 13.78
C PHE A 43 5.95 12.45 13.67
N PHE A 44 6.67 13.22 12.84
CA PHE A 44 8.12 13.10 12.69
C PHE A 44 8.93 13.96 13.67
N SER A 45 8.27 14.66 14.61
CA SER A 45 8.95 15.43 15.64
C SER A 45 9.80 14.51 16.53
N PRO A 46 11.03 14.88 16.89
CA PRO A 46 11.89 14.08 17.77
C PRO A 46 11.25 13.78 19.14
N GLU A 47 10.38 14.68 19.61
CA GLU A 47 9.63 14.56 20.88
C GLU A 47 8.39 13.66 20.77
N GLY A 48 8.06 13.17 19.58
CA GLY A 48 6.87 12.35 19.33
C GLY A 48 7.11 10.85 19.43
N TRP A 49 8.31 10.42 19.84
CA TRP A 49 8.72 9.01 19.85
C TRP A 49 9.44 8.62 21.13
N HIS A 50 9.11 7.44 21.64
CA HIS A 50 9.78 6.81 22.75
C HIS A 50 10.16 5.38 22.40
N LEU A 51 11.09 4.83 23.18
CA LEU A 51 11.48 3.43 23.07
C LEU A 51 10.51 2.59 23.90
N ALA A 52 9.65 1.83 23.23
CA ALA A 52 8.78 0.86 23.85
C ALA A 52 9.48 -0.51 23.90
N GLU A 53 9.37 -1.20 25.03
CA GLU A 53 9.88 -2.56 25.19
C GLU A 53 8.93 -3.55 24.49
N VAL A 54 9.40 -4.22 23.44
CA VAL A 54 8.60 -5.17 22.66
C VAL A 54 8.85 -6.61 23.12
N SER A 55 10.05 -6.88 23.63
CA SER A 55 10.44 -8.17 24.22
C SER A 55 11.54 -7.95 25.24
N GLN A 56 11.87 -8.96 26.04
CA GLN A 56 12.87 -8.86 27.12
C GLN A 56 14.17 -8.22 26.61
N ASN A 57 14.42 -6.98 27.01
CA ASN A 57 15.59 -6.20 26.64
C ASN A 57 15.70 -5.84 25.14
N VAL A 58 14.57 -5.85 24.41
CA VAL A 58 14.45 -5.45 23.00
C VAL A 58 13.49 -4.26 22.91
N PHE A 59 14.05 -3.10 22.57
CA PHE A 59 13.34 -1.83 22.49
C PHE A 59 13.19 -1.40 21.04
N PHE A 60 11.99 -0.96 20.66
CA PHE A 60 11.72 -0.37 19.35
C PHE A 60 11.03 0.99 19.50
N PRO A 61 11.26 1.90 18.54
CA PRO A 61 10.59 3.19 18.54
C PRO A 61 9.08 3.03 18.27
N GLU A 62 8.27 3.60 19.15
CA GLU A 62 6.82 3.73 19.03
C GLU A 62 6.41 5.20 19.15
N PRO A 63 5.40 5.68 18.40
CA PRO A 63 4.87 7.02 18.57
C PRO A 63 4.28 7.23 19.97
N ASP A 64 4.63 8.34 20.62
CA ASP A 64 4.14 8.73 21.96
C ASP A 64 2.64 8.97 22.00
N ARG A 65 2.09 9.39 20.86
CA ARG A 65 0.68 9.78 20.73
C ARG A 65 0.07 9.11 19.52
N ASN A 66 -1.22 8.80 19.61
CA ASN A 66 -1.96 8.36 18.44
C ASN A 66 -2.19 9.57 17.51
N HIS A 67 -1.95 9.38 16.21
CA HIS A 67 -2.19 10.37 15.15
C HIS A 67 -3.35 9.93 14.25
N PRO A 68 -4.59 9.89 14.77
CA PRO A 68 -5.73 9.28 14.06
C PRO A 68 -6.05 10.01 12.75
N VAL A 69 -5.80 11.32 12.65
CA VAL A 69 -5.99 12.08 11.40
C VAL A 69 -5.06 11.56 10.32
N LEU A 70 -3.78 11.33 10.64
CA LEU A 70 -2.79 10.82 9.70
C LEU A 70 -3.10 9.37 9.31
N TYR A 71 -3.45 8.53 10.27
CA TYR A 71 -3.77 7.13 10.03
C TYR A 71 -5.07 6.96 9.24
N ASN A 72 -6.10 7.76 9.51
CA ASN A 72 -7.32 7.77 8.71
C ASN A 72 -7.06 8.26 7.28
N ALA A 73 -6.28 9.32 7.10
CA ALA A 73 -5.91 9.79 5.76
C ALA A 73 -5.17 8.69 4.97
N ALA A 74 -4.21 8.03 5.61
CA ALA A 74 -3.52 6.88 5.01
C ALA A 74 -4.47 5.71 4.72
N SER A 75 -5.41 5.42 5.63
CA SER A 75 -6.43 4.38 5.45
C SER A 75 -7.31 4.66 4.23
N TYR A 76 -7.90 5.85 4.15
CA TYR A 76 -8.74 6.26 3.03
C TYR A 76 -7.97 6.26 1.71
N PHE A 77 -6.70 6.67 1.73
CA PHE A 77 -5.82 6.63 0.57
C PHE A 77 -5.66 5.20 0.06
N CYS A 78 -5.27 4.31 0.96
CA CYS A 78 -5.01 2.92 0.65
C CYS A 78 -6.28 2.20 0.15
N LEU A 79 -7.43 2.44 0.79
CA LEU A 79 -8.71 1.84 0.39
C LEU A 79 -9.20 2.37 -0.96
N ALA A 80 -9.13 3.68 -1.19
CA ALA A 80 -9.57 4.27 -2.46
C ALA A 80 -8.67 3.85 -3.63
N PHE A 81 -7.35 3.81 -3.40
CA PHE A 81 -6.41 3.31 -4.41
C PHE A 81 -6.56 1.80 -4.64
N GLY A 82 -6.74 1.02 -3.58
CA GLY A 82 -7.03 -0.41 -3.67
C GLY A 82 -8.30 -0.71 -4.46
N ALA A 83 -9.38 0.04 -4.21
CA ALA A 83 -10.62 -0.06 -4.98
C ALA A 83 -10.41 0.25 -6.47
N PHE A 84 -9.62 1.27 -6.78
CA PHE A 84 -9.24 1.56 -8.17
C PHE A 84 -8.43 0.42 -8.81
N GLN A 85 -7.52 -0.20 -8.07
CA GLN A 85 -6.77 -1.36 -8.58
C GLN A 85 -7.67 -2.59 -8.83
N ILE A 86 -8.75 -2.78 -8.08
CA ILE A 86 -9.79 -3.79 -8.38
C ILE A 86 -10.41 -3.50 -9.76
N ILE A 87 -10.73 -2.25 -10.06
CA ILE A 87 -11.29 -1.85 -11.37
C ILE A 87 -10.28 -2.15 -12.49
N ILE A 88 -9.01 -1.76 -12.30
CA ILE A 88 -7.94 -2.05 -13.27
C ILE A 88 -7.76 -3.56 -13.47
N LEU A 89 -7.84 -4.35 -12.40
CA LEU A 89 -7.77 -5.80 -12.50
C LEU A 89 -8.93 -6.36 -13.31
N GLY A 90 -10.16 -5.88 -13.09
CA GLY A 90 -11.33 -6.26 -13.89
C GLY A 90 -11.15 -5.94 -15.38
N ILE A 91 -10.61 -4.76 -15.70
CA ILE A 91 -10.28 -4.38 -17.08
C ILE A 91 -9.22 -5.30 -17.67
N ARG A 92 -8.15 -5.64 -16.92
CA ARG A 92 -7.10 -6.57 -17.38
C ARG A 92 -7.66 -7.95 -17.68
N VAL A 93 -8.59 -8.44 -16.85
CA VAL A 93 -9.30 -9.71 -17.08
C VAL A 93 -10.14 -9.65 -18.35
N ALA A 94 -10.91 -8.58 -18.56
CA ALA A 94 -11.73 -8.39 -19.75
C ALA A 94 -10.89 -8.33 -21.04
N LEU A 95 -9.71 -7.69 -20.98
CA LEU A 95 -8.78 -7.57 -22.11
C LEU A 95 -7.88 -8.80 -22.30
N ARG A 96 -7.99 -9.84 -21.45
CA ARG A 96 -7.12 -11.02 -21.45
C ARG A 96 -5.63 -10.68 -21.47
N ASP A 97 -5.23 -9.71 -20.65
CA ASP A 97 -3.85 -9.24 -20.57
C ASP A 97 -2.91 -10.33 -20.01
N ALA A 98 -1.59 -10.13 -20.06
CA ALA A 98 -0.63 -11.12 -19.61
C ALA A 98 -0.80 -11.45 -18.10
N LEU A 99 -0.70 -12.74 -17.75
CA LEU A 99 -0.80 -13.21 -16.36
C LEU A 99 0.18 -12.51 -15.40
N ASP A 100 1.39 -12.19 -15.86
CA ASP A 100 2.38 -11.46 -15.04
C ASP A 100 1.91 -10.04 -14.66
N LYS A 101 1.24 -9.36 -15.59
CA LYS A 101 0.61 -8.05 -15.34
C LYS A 101 -0.58 -8.17 -14.39
N MET A 102 -1.42 -9.21 -14.56
CA MET A 102 -2.53 -9.47 -13.64
C MET A 102 -2.02 -9.74 -12.21
N GLY A 103 -0.97 -10.56 -12.06
CA GLY A 103 -0.35 -10.86 -10.78
C GLY A 103 0.18 -9.61 -10.08
N GLY A 104 0.82 -8.70 -10.83
CA GLY A 104 1.25 -7.40 -10.31
C GLY A 104 0.10 -6.55 -9.78
N THR A 105 -0.98 -6.38 -10.55
CA THR A 105 -2.15 -5.61 -10.08
C THR A 105 -2.82 -6.28 -8.90
N LEU A 106 -3.03 -7.60 -8.92
CA LEU A 106 -3.65 -8.31 -7.81
C LEU A 106 -2.83 -8.20 -6.52
N SER A 107 -1.51 -8.37 -6.61
CA SER A 107 -0.60 -8.22 -5.46
C SER A 107 -0.64 -6.80 -4.88
N GLY A 108 -0.75 -5.79 -5.73
CA GLY A 108 -0.93 -4.40 -5.32
C GLY A 108 -2.28 -4.21 -4.64
N THR A 109 -3.37 -4.73 -5.22
CA THR A 109 -4.72 -4.59 -4.67
C THR A 109 -4.78 -5.14 -3.26
N VAL A 110 -4.28 -6.36 -3.07
CA VAL A 110 -4.26 -7.02 -1.76
C VAL A 110 -3.44 -6.21 -0.75
N PHE A 111 -2.29 -5.71 -1.17
CA PHE A 111 -1.43 -4.87 -0.32
C PHE A 111 -2.14 -3.57 0.09
N TRP A 112 -2.66 -2.80 -0.86
CA TRP A 112 -3.28 -1.50 -0.57
C TRP A 112 -4.57 -1.65 0.24
N VAL A 113 -5.45 -2.57 -0.11
CA VAL A 113 -6.68 -2.81 0.68
C VAL A 113 -6.33 -3.29 2.09
N GLY A 114 -5.38 -4.23 2.21
CA GLY A 114 -4.92 -4.75 3.48
C GLY A 114 -4.32 -3.69 4.40
N MET A 115 -3.39 -2.89 3.87
CA MET A 115 -2.80 -1.77 4.60
C MET A 115 -3.83 -0.72 4.98
N GLY A 116 -4.80 -0.43 4.10
CA GLY A 116 -5.90 0.48 4.41
C GLY A 116 -6.70 0.05 5.63
N TYR A 117 -6.99 -1.25 5.74
CA TYR A 117 -7.66 -1.83 6.91
C TYR A 117 -6.83 -1.68 8.19
N PHE A 118 -5.52 -1.99 8.13
CA PHE A 118 -4.62 -1.87 9.29
C PHE A 118 -4.44 -0.43 9.76
N PHE A 119 -4.31 0.53 8.86
CA PHE A 119 -4.28 1.96 9.21
C PHE A 119 -5.59 2.40 9.89
N GLY A 120 -6.74 1.90 9.42
CA GLY A 120 -8.02 2.16 10.06
C GLY A 120 -8.11 1.58 11.47
N MET A 121 -7.59 0.37 11.69
CA MET A 121 -7.52 -0.21 13.04
C MET A 121 -6.60 0.58 13.97
N LEU A 122 -5.43 1.02 13.47
CA LEU A 122 -4.49 1.85 14.23
C LEU A 122 -5.12 3.20 14.61
N ALA A 123 -5.85 3.84 13.68
CA ALA A 123 -6.56 5.08 13.94
C ALA A 123 -7.61 4.93 15.06
N ASN A 124 -8.28 3.77 15.12
CA ASN A 124 -9.30 3.46 16.14
C ASN A 124 -8.74 2.86 17.43
N ASN A 125 -7.40 2.83 17.63
CA ASN A 125 -6.73 2.16 18.75
C ASN A 125 -7.06 0.66 18.89
N ALA A 126 -7.57 0.01 17.84
CA ALA A 126 -7.88 -1.42 17.85
C ALA A 126 -6.62 -2.28 17.64
N LEU A 127 -5.56 -1.67 17.11
CA LEU A 127 -4.28 -2.30 16.81
C LEU A 127 -3.16 -1.33 17.17
N GLY A 128 -2.13 -1.80 17.88
CA GLY A 128 -0.96 -0.98 18.23
C GLY A 128 0.01 -0.79 17.07
N TRP A 129 0.99 0.10 17.25
CA TRP A 129 1.99 0.43 16.23
C TRP A 129 2.76 -0.80 15.72
N PHE A 130 3.18 -1.69 16.63
CA PHE A 130 3.86 -2.93 16.25
C PHE A 130 2.97 -3.90 15.48
N GLY A 131 1.65 -3.88 15.74
CA GLY A 131 0.69 -4.62 14.95
C GLY A 131 0.63 -4.12 13.50
N LEU A 132 0.77 -2.80 13.29
CA LEU A 132 0.82 -2.22 11.95
C LEU A 132 2.08 -2.69 11.21
N LEU A 133 3.24 -2.64 11.88
CA LEU A 133 4.50 -3.09 11.30
C LEU A 133 4.47 -4.59 10.95
N ALA A 134 3.91 -5.42 11.83
CA ALA A 134 3.71 -6.84 11.54
C ALA A 134 2.79 -7.03 10.33
N GLY A 135 1.66 -6.30 10.29
CA GLY A 135 0.74 -6.29 9.15
C GLY A 135 1.43 -5.94 7.83
N PHE A 136 2.26 -4.89 7.84
CA PHE A 136 3.04 -4.47 6.68
C PHE A 136 3.95 -5.59 6.17
N VAL A 137 4.72 -6.24 7.05
CA VAL A 137 5.60 -7.36 6.70
C VAL A 137 4.80 -8.52 6.10
N ILE A 138 3.65 -8.86 6.71
CA ILE A 138 2.77 -9.93 6.24
C ILE A 138 2.25 -9.62 4.83
N PHE A 139 1.74 -8.41 4.58
CA PHE A 139 1.21 -8.05 3.26
C PHE A 139 2.30 -7.98 2.18
N VAL A 140 3.51 -7.51 2.50
CA VAL A 140 4.64 -7.58 1.59
C VAL A 140 4.95 -9.03 1.22
N GLY A 141 4.99 -9.92 2.21
CA GLY A 141 5.18 -11.36 1.98
C GLY A 141 4.11 -11.96 1.08
N ILE A 142 2.84 -11.67 1.35
CA ILE A 142 1.70 -12.13 0.53
C ILE A 142 1.82 -11.61 -0.91
N SER A 143 2.16 -10.34 -1.11
CA SER A 143 2.32 -9.76 -2.45
C SER A 143 3.42 -10.46 -3.25
N ILE A 144 4.55 -10.79 -2.61
CA ILE A 144 5.64 -11.54 -3.25
C ILE A 144 5.17 -12.95 -3.64
N ILE A 145 4.44 -13.64 -2.76
CA ILE A 145 3.91 -14.98 -3.02
C ILE A 145 2.94 -14.96 -4.20
N ILE A 146 1.98 -14.03 -4.22
CA ILE A 146 1.04 -13.86 -5.33
C ILE A 146 1.82 -13.67 -6.64
N GLN A 147 2.77 -12.73 -6.68
CA GLN A 147 3.53 -12.46 -7.89
C GLN A 147 4.35 -13.68 -8.35
N SER A 148 4.90 -14.44 -7.41
CA SER A 148 5.68 -15.65 -7.70
C SER A 148 4.80 -16.75 -8.31
N ILE A 149 3.58 -16.94 -7.80
CA ILE A 149 2.62 -17.92 -8.34
C ILE A 149 2.25 -17.58 -9.79
N PHE A 150 1.93 -16.33 -10.08
CA PHE A 150 1.59 -15.90 -11.45
C PHE A 150 2.77 -16.07 -12.42
N ARG A 151 4.00 -15.80 -11.97
CA ARG A 151 5.20 -16.03 -12.76
C ARG A 151 5.47 -17.50 -13.02
N LEU A 152 5.14 -18.38 -12.06
CA LEU A 152 5.28 -19.82 -12.20
C LEU A 152 4.27 -20.39 -13.19
N ILE A 153 3.00 -19.98 -13.12
CA ILE A 153 1.92 -20.44 -14.02
C ILE A 153 2.17 -20.03 -15.48
N ARG A 154 2.89 -18.94 -15.71
CA ARG A 154 3.28 -18.50 -17.06
C ARG A 154 4.36 -19.37 -17.71
N ARG A 155 5.17 -20.09 -16.94
CA ARG A 155 6.23 -20.97 -17.49
C ARG A 155 5.61 -22.17 -18.18
#